data_AF-A0A931LSB6-F1
#
_entry.id   AF-A0A931LSB6-F1
#
_cell.length_a   1.000
_cell.length_b   1.000
_cell.length_c   1.000
_cell.angle_alpha   90.00
_cell.angle_beta   90.00
_cell.angle_gamma   90.00
#
_symmetry.space_group_name_H-M   'P 1'
#
loop_
_entity.id
_entity.type
_entity.pdbx_description
1 polymer ?
#
loop_
_entity_poly.entity_id
_entity_poly.type
_entity_poly.pdbx_seq_one_letter_code
_entity_poly.pdbx_strand_id
1 'polypeptide(L)'
;MFQSLRDFLSLHPKPSLAATRRLLRNLAGLVVLVLLLAGTSAISPVAAPGNLEPDDRLFGETTNSGPLVREGPSVIRTRFVNIHLDLLGGARTSPQATERTPRNMLVLNLFPNLNFTAQLDRFGPTQYGFSWNGHIQGVPLSDVILVVVDGIVAGSISMPGAYYLIEYAGNLACTRSIRSTRTPYHPTDLPCSHQHRVRQRNLNLR
;
A
#
# COMPACT_ATOMS: atom_id res chain seq x y z
N MET A 1 -77.20 -46.63 23.01
CA MET A 1 -75.88 -46.86 23.64
C MET A 1 -75.18 -45.51 23.71
N PHE A 2 -75.62 -44.72 24.67
CA PHE A 2 -75.08 -43.40 25.06
C PHE A 2 -74.04 -43.63 26.18
N GLN A 3 -73.32 -42.57 26.57
CA GLN A 3 -72.20 -42.48 27.50
C GLN A 3 -70.81 -42.63 26.86
N SER A 4 -69.91 -41.73 27.29
CA SER A 4 -68.46 -41.75 27.06
C SER A 4 -67.92 -40.90 25.89
N LEU A 5 -68.26 -39.61 25.88
CA LEU A 5 -67.46 -38.60 25.14
C LEU A 5 -67.67 -37.16 25.64
N ARG A 6 -67.89 -36.97 26.95
CA ARG A 6 -67.96 -35.61 27.57
C ARG A 6 -66.92 -35.33 28.66
N ASP A 7 -66.12 -36.30 29.07
CA ASP A 7 -65.22 -36.12 30.22
C ASP A 7 -63.81 -35.62 29.88
N PHE A 8 -63.52 -35.26 28.62
CA PHE A 8 -62.15 -34.91 28.20
C PHE A 8 -61.83 -33.41 28.19
N LEU A 9 -62.70 -32.54 28.70
CA LEU A 9 -62.49 -31.07 28.68
C LEU A 9 -62.53 -30.42 30.06
N SER A 10 -61.85 -31.01 31.06
CA SER A 10 -61.64 -30.32 32.34
C SER A 10 -60.35 -30.78 32.99
N LEU A 11 -59.23 -30.15 32.64
CA LEU A 11 -58.05 -30.01 33.52
C LEU A 11 -57.00 -29.08 32.88
N HIS A 12 -57.30 -27.78 32.88
CA HIS A 12 -56.24 -26.77 32.86
C HIS A 12 -56.25 -26.04 34.20
N PRO A 13 -55.27 -26.31 35.09
CA PRO A 13 -55.11 -25.51 36.30
C PRO A 13 -54.74 -24.08 35.91
N LYS A 14 -55.51 -23.10 36.43
CA LYS A 14 -55.15 -21.68 36.32
C LYS A 14 -53.85 -21.45 37.11
N PRO A 15 -52.79 -20.91 36.49
CA PRO A 15 -51.57 -20.57 37.22
C PRO A 15 -51.87 -19.46 38.23
N SER A 16 -51.57 -19.73 39.51
CA SER A 16 -51.76 -18.80 40.63
C SER A 16 -50.80 -17.61 40.54
N LEU A 17 -51.34 -16.40 40.68
CA LEU A 17 -50.67 -15.09 40.54
C LEU A 17 -49.63 -14.73 41.63
N ALA A 18 -49.22 -15.68 42.49
CA ALA A 18 -48.39 -15.38 43.66
C ALA A 18 -46.86 -15.59 43.47
N ALA A 19 -46.41 -16.13 42.33
CA ALA A 19 -45.02 -16.55 42.14
C ALA A 19 -44.17 -15.65 41.22
N THR A 20 -44.62 -14.45 40.87
CA THR A 20 -43.98 -13.59 39.85
C THR A 20 -43.14 -12.44 40.40
N ARG A 21 -42.93 -12.31 41.73
CA ARG A 21 -42.13 -11.20 42.29
C ARG A 21 -40.68 -11.50 42.63
N ARG A 22 -40.26 -12.77 42.72
CA ARG A 22 -38.86 -13.11 43.07
C ARG A 22 -37.93 -13.31 41.87
N LEU A 23 -38.46 -13.52 40.67
CA LEU A 23 -37.64 -13.77 39.46
C LEU A 23 -37.15 -12.49 38.76
N LEU A 24 -37.82 -11.36 38.94
CA LEU A 24 -37.42 -10.08 38.32
C LEU A 24 -36.19 -9.44 38.99
N ARG A 25 -35.88 -9.79 40.24
CA ARG A 25 -34.72 -9.22 40.95
C ARG A 25 -33.40 -9.90 40.59
N ASN A 26 -33.43 -11.16 40.16
CA ASN A 26 -32.22 -11.91 39.79
C ASN A 26 -31.85 -11.76 38.30
N LEU A 27 -32.79 -11.35 37.44
CA LEU A 27 -32.51 -11.06 36.02
C LEU A 27 -31.80 -9.71 35.82
N ALA A 28 -32.11 -8.71 36.66
CA ALA A 28 -31.44 -7.40 36.59
C ALA A 28 -29.94 -7.47 36.93
N GLY A 29 -29.55 -8.35 37.86
CA GLY A 29 -28.14 -8.52 38.24
C GLY A 29 -27.28 -9.18 37.16
N LEU A 30 -27.86 -10.10 36.39
CA LEU A 30 -27.12 -10.88 35.39
C LEU A 30 -26.87 -10.08 34.09
N VAL A 31 -27.77 -9.17 33.74
CA VAL A 31 -27.58 -8.23 32.61
C VAL A 31 -26.46 -7.21 32.91
N VAL A 32 -26.34 -6.74 34.15
CA VAL A 32 -25.26 -5.82 34.55
C VAL A 32 -23.88 -6.51 34.54
N LEU A 33 -23.82 -7.80 34.90
CA LEU A 33 -22.57 -8.57 34.86
C LEU A 33 -22.09 -8.85 33.43
N VAL A 34 -23.00 -9.17 32.49
CA VAL A 34 -22.65 -9.37 31.08
C VAL A 34 -22.22 -8.05 30.40
N LEU A 35 -22.82 -6.92 30.79
CA LEU A 35 -22.40 -5.59 30.31
C LEU A 35 -21.02 -5.17 30.85
N LEU A 36 -20.62 -5.62 32.05
CA LEU A 36 -19.30 -5.35 32.61
C LEU A 36 -18.19 -6.21 31.97
N LEU A 37 -18.50 -7.41 31.46
CA LEU A 37 -17.52 -8.25 30.75
C LEU A 37 -17.35 -7.92 29.25
N ALA A 38 -18.26 -7.16 28.64
CA ALA A 38 -18.18 -6.79 27.23
C ALA A 38 -17.38 -5.48 26.96
N GLY A 39 -16.85 -4.83 28.00
CA GLY A 39 -16.32 -3.46 27.91
C GLY A 39 -14.83 -3.32 27.58
N THR A 40 -14.02 -4.38 27.58
CA THR A 40 -12.58 -4.25 27.27
C THR A 40 -12.32 -4.45 25.78
N SER A 41 -12.86 -3.54 24.97
CA SER A 41 -12.32 -3.36 23.62
C SER A 41 -10.93 -2.75 23.79
N ALA A 42 -9.89 -3.56 23.60
CA ALA A 42 -8.52 -3.07 23.52
C ALA A 42 -8.48 -2.07 22.36
N ILE A 43 -8.46 -0.78 22.70
CA ILE A 43 -8.13 0.29 21.75
C ILE A 43 -6.65 0.06 21.46
N SER A 44 -6.37 -0.73 20.42
CA SER A 44 -5.01 -0.83 19.90
C SER A 44 -4.58 0.59 19.57
N PRO A 45 -3.47 1.09 20.14
CA PRO A 45 -2.95 2.37 19.74
C PRO A 45 -2.69 2.30 18.25
N VAL A 46 -3.46 3.07 17.47
CA VAL A 46 -3.10 3.39 16.10
C VAL A 46 -1.74 4.04 16.24
N ALA A 47 -0.69 3.33 15.81
CA ALA A 47 0.64 3.91 15.72
C ALA A 47 0.49 5.22 14.95
N ALA A 48 0.79 6.34 15.63
CA ALA A 48 0.91 7.61 14.96
C ALA A 48 1.79 7.39 13.72
N PRO A 49 1.47 7.97 12.55
CA PRO A 49 2.33 7.86 11.39
C PRO A 49 3.73 8.22 11.86
N GLY A 50 4.60 7.21 11.91
CA GLY A 50 5.95 7.38 12.42
C GLY A 50 6.52 8.59 11.70
N ASN A 51 7.13 9.49 12.45
CA ASN A 51 7.87 10.60 11.91
C ASN A 51 9.09 9.99 11.21
N LEU A 52 8.85 9.35 10.05
CA LEU A 52 9.87 8.82 9.17
C LEU A 52 10.71 10.02 8.82
N GLU A 53 11.97 10.01 9.27
CA GLU A 53 12.89 11.08 8.92
C GLU A 53 12.86 11.22 7.39
N PRO A 54 12.80 12.46 6.87
CA PRO A 54 12.77 12.72 5.43
C PRO A 54 13.86 11.97 4.64
N ASP A 55 14.97 11.66 5.31
CA ASP A 55 16.18 11.04 4.76
C ASP A 55 16.01 9.54 4.41
N ASP A 56 14.94 8.87 4.85
CA ASP A 56 14.70 7.46 4.52
C ASP A 56 13.75 7.24 3.32
N ARG A 57 13.25 8.33 2.72
CA ARG A 57 12.35 8.30 1.56
C ARG A 57 13.14 8.12 0.28
N LEU A 58 12.76 7.13 -0.54
CA LEU A 58 13.44 6.89 -1.82
C LEU A 58 13.22 8.04 -2.81
N PHE A 59 12.03 8.65 -2.78
CA PHE A 59 11.62 9.65 -3.75
C PHE A 59 11.59 11.05 -3.13
N GLY A 60 12.52 11.91 -3.53
CA GLY A 60 12.53 13.32 -3.15
C GLY A 60 11.50 14.13 -3.96
N GLU A 61 11.01 15.22 -3.36
CA GLU A 61 10.22 16.20 -4.10
C GLU A 61 11.08 16.85 -5.20
N THR A 62 10.43 17.24 -6.29
CA THR A 62 11.06 18.00 -7.36
C THR A 62 10.18 19.21 -7.71
N THR A 63 10.83 20.36 -7.93
CA THR A 63 10.17 21.56 -8.45
C THR A 63 9.79 21.42 -9.93
N ASN A 64 10.28 20.37 -10.59
CA ASN A 64 9.95 20.08 -11.98
C ASN A 64 8.57 19.42 -12.12
N SER A 65 7.56 20.25 -12.34
CA SER A 65 6.24 19.83 -12.80
C SER A 65 6.15 19.98 -14.33
N GLY A 66 6.43 18.91 -15.07
CA GLY A 66 6.10 18.84 -16.49
C GLY A 66 4.62 18.52 -16.72
N PRO A 67 4.04 18.79 -17.89
CA PRO A 67 2.71 18.29 -18.25
C PRO A 67 2.72 16.76 -18.13
N LEU A 68 1.95 16.22 -17.19
CA LEU A 68 1.78 14.78 -17.04
C LEU A 68 0.90 14.31 -18.21
N VAL A 69 1.51 13.99 -19.35
CA VAL A 69 0.75 13.32 -20.41
C VAL A 69 0.45 11.92 -19.90
N ARG A 70 -0.84 11.66 -19.71
CA ARG A 70 -1.37 10.34 -19.39
C ARG A 70 -1.22 9.46 -20.62
N GLU A 71 -0.07 8.81 -20.76
CA GLU A 71 0.18 7.94 -21.91
C GLU A 71 -0.46 6.56 -21.66
N GLY A 72 -1.52 6.27 -22.41
CA GLY A 72 -2.26 5.01 -22.38
C GLY A 72 -3.53 5.03 -21.49
N PRO A 73 -4.58 4.27 -21.86
CA PRO A 73 -5.85 4.21 -21.13
C PRO A 73 -5.73 3.60 -19.72
N SER A 74 -4.61 2.95 -19.41
CA SER A 74 -4.37 2.23 -18.16
C SER A 74 -3.65 3.04 -17.09
N VAL A 75 -2.98 4.16 -17.43
CA VAL A 75 -2.30 5.00 -16.42
C VAL A 75 -3.35 5.78 -15.61
N ILE A 76 -3.27 5.75 -14.28
CA ILE A 76 -4.20 6.44 -13.39
C ILE A 76 -3.59 7.75 -12.90
N ARG A 77 -2.30 7.74 -12.53
CA ARG A 77 -1.57 8.88 -11.97
C ARG A 77 -0.10 8.81 -12.37
N THR A 78 0.53 9.97 -12.44
CA THR A 78 1.95 10.14 -12.78
C THR A 78 2.55 11.21 -11.86
N ARG A 79 3.83 11.09 -11.50
CA ARG A 79 4.55 12.07 -10.69
C ARG A 79 6.04 12.06 -11.05
N PHE A 80 6.64 13.25 -11.18
CA PHE A 80 8.09 13.41 -11.27
C PHE A 80 8.72 13.45 -9.87
N VAL A 81 9.87 12.81 -9.70
CA VAL A 81 10.55 12.67 -8.41
C VAL A 81 12.07 12.72 -8.60
N ASN A 82 12.77 13.18 -7.57
CA ASN A 82 14.20 12.92 -7.41
C ASN A 82 14.40 11.55 -6.75
N ILE A 83 15.53 10.88 -6.98
CA ILE A 83 15.84 9.62 -6.32
C ILE A 83 17.08 9.76 -5.45
N HIS A 84 16.98 9.33 -4.19
CA HIS A 84 18.10 9.22 -3.27
C HIS A 84 18.86 7.91 -3.52
N LEU A 85 19.85 7.96 -4.42
CA LEU A 85 20.62 6.79 -4.90
C LEU A 85 21.50 6.17 -3.82
N ASP A 86 21.92 6.95 -2.84
CA ASP A 86 22.67 6.52 -1.66
C ASP A 86 21.93 5.42 -0.89
N LEU A 87 20.60 5.50 -0.79
CA LEU A 87 19.77 4.48 -0.14
C LEU A 87 19.81 3.12 -0.88
N LEU A 88 20.06 3.14 -2.19
CA LEU A 88 20.14 1.95 -3.03
C LEU A 88 21.56 1.35 -3.10
N GLY A 89 22.54 1.93 -2.43
CA GLY A 89 23.95 1.52 -2.51
C GLY A 89 24.84 2.44 -3.36
N GLY A 90 24.35 3.63 -3.71
CA GLY A 90 25.13 4.72 -4.34
C GLY A 90 25.31 4.63 -5.86
N ALA A 91 25.70 5.75 -6.48
CA ALA A 91 26.08 5.81 -7.89
C ALA A 91 27.56 5.41 -8.09
N ARG A 92 27.89 4.79 -9.23
CA ARG A 92 29.28 4.44 -9.64
C ARG A 92 30.23 5.64 -9.79
N THR A 93 29.76 6.86 -9.55
CA THR A 93 30.48 8.08 -9.91
C THR A 93 31.62 8.45 -8.95
N SER A 94 31.73 7.80 -7.78
CA SER A 94 32.84 8.05 -6.84
C SER A 94 33.86 6.90 -6.85
N PRO A 95 35.13 7.16 -7.25
CA PRO A 95 36.23 6.18 -7.20
C PRO A 95 36.58 5.68 -5.79
N GLN A 96 35.99 6.28 -4.74
CA GLN A 96 36.27 6.01 -3.33
C GLN A 96 35.12 5.28 -2.60
N ALA A 97 34.08 4.83 -3.31
CA ALA A 97 32.99 4.07 -2.70
C ALA A 97 33.44 2.64 -2.40
N THR A 98 34.07 2.44 -1.24
CA THR A 98 34.79 1.21 -0.91
C THR A 98 33.91 0.00 -0.63
N GLU A 99 32.60 0.14 -0.42
CA GLU A 99 31.66 -0.98 -0.32
C GLU A 99 30.23 -0.49 -0.58
N ARG A 100 29.47 -1.17 -1.46
CA ARG A 100 28.04 -0.87 -1.68
C ARG A 100 27.21 -1.67 -0.69
N THR A 101 26.80 -1.04 0.40
CA THR A 101 25.83 -1.63 1.31
C THR A 101 24.47 -0.97 1.05
N PRO A 102 23.57 -1.60 0.29
CA PRO A 102 22.22 -1.08 0.13
C PRO A 102 21.50 -1.09 1.47
N ARG A 103 20.50 -0.24 1.64
CA ARG A 103 19.61 -0.38 2.80
C ARG A 103 18.77 -1.64 2.67
N ASN A 104 18.59 -2.32 3.79
CA ASN A 104 17.71 -3.49 3.89
C ASN A 104 16.23 -3.11 3.83
N MET A 105 15.91 -1.83 4.05
CA MET A 105 14.55 -1.33 4.07
C MET A 105 14.48 0.03 3.36
N LEU A 106 13.45 0.23 2.54
CA LEU A 106 13.22 1.45 1.78
C LEU A 106 11.80 1.96 1.99
N VAL A 107 11.64 3.26 2.20
CA VAL A 107 10.31 3.91 2.15
C VAL A 107 10.03 4.34 0.71
N LEU A 108 9.10 3.65 0.06
CA LEU A 108 8.62 3.91 -1.30
C LEU A 108 7.44 4.89 -1.26
N ASN A 109 7.74 6.18 -1.22
CA ASN A 109 6.77 7.26 -1.20
C ASN A 109 6.32 7.69 -2.61
N LEU A 110 5.63 6.77 -3.30
CA LEU A 110 5.24 6.89 -4.71
C LEU A 110 4.40 8.14 -5.01
N PHE A 111 3.47 8.50 -4.10
CA PHE A 111 2.64 9.69 -4.19
C PHE A 111 2.52 10.35 -2.80
N PRO A 112 2.08 11.63 -2.70
CA PRO A 112 1.99 12.33 -1.42
C PRO A 112 1.19 11.59 -0.34
N ASN A 113 0.22 10.77 -0.76
CA ASN A 113 -0.65 9.99 0.11
C ASN A 113 -0.45 8.47 -0.02
N LEU A 114 0.63 8.02 -0.66
CA LEU A 114 0.89 6.60 -0.90
C LEU A 114 2.35 6.25 -0.63
N ASN A 115 2.57 5.63 0.52
CA ASN A 115 3.88 5.20 1.00
C ASN A 115 3.84 3.70 1.30
N PHE A 116 4.87 2.98 0.88
CA PHE A 116 5.09 1.58 1.23
C PHE A 116 6.45 1.39 1.88
N THR A 117 6.58 0.40 2.76
CA THR A 117 7.87 -0.04 3.28
C THR A 117 8.28 -1.30 2.54
N ALA A 118 9.37 -1.24 1.78
CA ALA A 118 9.92 -2.39 1.08
C ALA A 118 11.11 -2.99 1.85
N GLN A 119 11.20 -4.32 1.87
CA GLN A 119 12.31 -5.06 2.45
C GLN A 119 13.15 -5.68 1.34
N LEU A 120 14.46 -5.59 1.47
CA LEU A 120 15.43 -6.14 0.54
C LEU A 120 15.47 -7.67 0.66
N ASP A 121 15.22 -8.36 -0.46
CA ASP A 121 15.38 -9.81 -0.56
C ASP A 121 16.71 -10.18 -1.23
N ARG A 122 17.08 -9.43 -2.28
CA ARG A 122 18.31 -9.67 -3.04
C ARG A 122 18.88 -8.37 -3.58
N PHE A 123 20.17 -8.19 -3.33
CA PHE A 123 21.00 -7.19 -4.00
C PHE A 123 22.04 -7.89 -4.86
N GLY A 124 22.24 -7.41 -6.08
CA GLY A 124 23.21 -8.07 -6.97
C GLY A 124 23.71 -7.18 -8.10
N PRO A 125 24.91 -7.48 -8.65
CA PRO A 125 25.41 -6.79 -9.82
C PRO A 125 24.60 -7.17 -11.08
N THR A 126 24.51 -6.22 -12.00
CA THR A 126 24.06 -6.46 -13.39
C THR A 126 25.23 -6.17 -14.34
N GLN A 127 25.05 -6.43 -15.65
CA GLN A 127 26.08 -6.14 -16.65
C GLN A 127 26.58 -4.68 -16.61
N TYR A 128 25.70 -3.74 -16.33
CA TYR A 128 25.98 -2.30 -16.39
C TYR A 128 25.79 -1.58 -15.04
N GLY A 129 25.43 -2.30 -13.99
CA GLY A 129 24.93 -1.65 -12.77
C GLY A 129 24.68 -2.63 -11.64
N PHE A 130 23.55 -2.47 -10.98
CA PHE A 130 23.07 -3.38 -9.94
C PHE A 130 21.54 -3.42 -9.90
N SER A 131 21.00 -4.46 -9.27
CA SER A 131 19.59 -4.57 -8.96
C SER A 131 19.35 -4.65 -7.46
N TRP A 132 18.28 -4.01 -7.02
CA TRP A 132 17.71 -4.11 -5.68
C TRP A 132 16.33 -4.75 -5.86
N ASN A 133 16.17 -5.95 -5.33
CA ASN A 133 14.97 -6.76 -5.45
C ASN A 133 14.40 -7.01 -4.05
N GLY A 134 13.12 -6.75 -3.86
CA GLY A 134 12.49 -6.86 -2.55
C GLY A 134 10.98 -7.06 -2.63
N HIS A 135 10.33 -6.96 -1.49
CA HIS A 135 8.87 -7.04 -1.37
C HIS A 135 8.35 -5.98 -0.41
N ILE A 136 7.04 -5.73 -0.43
CA ILE A 136 6.39 -4.79 0.49
C ILE A 136 6.01 -5.50 1.78
N GLN A 137 6.43 -4.91 2.91
CA GLN A 137 6.12 -5.42 4.24
C GLN A 137 4.60 -5.55 4.43
N GLY A 138 4.16 -6.74 4.85
CA GLY A 138 2.74 -7.01 5.16
C GLY A 138 1.85 -7.17 3.93
N VAL A 139 2.38 -7.12 2.70
CA VAL A 139 1.63 -7.32 1.47
C VAL A 139 2.10 -8.61 0.78
N PRO A 140 1.34 -9.71 0.90
CA PRO A 140 1.68 -10.97 0.24
C PRO A 140 1.72 -10.80 -1.29
N LEU A 141 2.59 -11.57 -1.95
CA LEU A 141 2.75 -11.56 -3.41
C LEU A 141 3.12 -10.19 -3.99
N SER A 142 3.72 -9.32 -3.19
CA SER A 142 4.30 -8.08 -3.66
C SER A 142 5.73 -8.29 -4.13
N ASP A 143 6.15 -7.51 -5.11
CA ASP A 143 7.49 -7.56 -5.69
C ASP A 143 7.93 -6.15 -6.07
N VAL A 144 9.18 -5.82 -5.74
CA VAL A 144 9.83 -4.53 -5.98
C VAL A 144 11.13 -4.83 -6.69
N ILE A 145 11.26 -4.36 -7.94
CA ILE A 145 12.50 -4.49 -8.71
C ILE A 145 12.96 -3.10 -9.11
N LEU A 146 14.15 -2.73 -8.65
CA LEU A 146 14.83 -1.50 -9.01
C LEU A 146 16.17 -1.85 -9.66
N VAL A 147 16.41 -1.32 -10.85
CA VAL A 147 17.67 -1.47 -11.57
C VAL A 147 18.33 -0.11 -11.68
N VAL A 148 19.59 -0.04 -11.26
CA VAL A 148 20.39 1.19 -11.30
C VAL A 148 21.54 1.01 -12.27
N VAL A 149 21.61 1.88 -13.28
CA VAL A 149 22.67 1.92 -14.30
C VAL A 149 23.12 3.36 -14.46
N ASP A 150 24.41 3.65 -14.27
CA ASP A 150 24.99 5.00 -14.42
C ASP A 150 24.23 6.11 -13.66
N GLY A 151 23.71 5.80 -12.46
CA GLY A 151 22.94 6.72 -11.63
C GLY A 151 21.49 6.93 -12.08
N ILE A 152 21.06 6.21 -13.11
CA ILE A 152 19.67 6.18 -13.57
C ILE A 152 18.97 4.98 -12.93
N VAL A 153 17.75 5.20 -12.43
CA VAL A 153 16.91 4.13 -11.90
C VAL A 153 15.72 3.88 -12.81
N ALA A 154 15.47 2.61 -13.09
CA ALA A 154 14.22 2.13 -13.68
C ALA A 154 13.75 0.92 -12.87
N GLY A 155 12.44 0.67 -12.86
CA GLY A 155 11.93 -0.42 -12.05
C GLY A 155 10.42 -0.52 -12.03
N SER A 156 9.94 -1.48 -11.26
CA SER A 156 8.52 -1.71 -11.07
C SER A 156 8.21 -2.15 -9.65
N ILE A 157 6.98 -1.90 -9.24
CA ILE A 157 6.41 -2.35 -7.99
C ILE A 157 5.07 -2.99 -8.32
N SER A 158 4.92 -4.27 -7.99
CA SER A 158 3.68 -5.01 -8.22
C SER A 158 3.14 -5.56 -6.91
N MET A 159 1.81 -5.59 -6.80
CA MET A 159 1.09 -6.15 -5.66
C MET A 159 -0.33 -6.51 -6.08
N PRO A 160 -1.08 -7.29 -5.29
CA PRO A 160 -2.47 -7.60 -5.59
C PRO A 160 -3.29 -6.33 -5.87
N GLY A 161 -3.79 -6.19 -7.10
CA GLY A 161 -4.67 -5.09 -7.52
C GLY A 161 -3.96 -3.78 -7.91
N ALA A 162 -2.63 -3.69 -7.83
CA ALA A 162 -1.90 -2.47 -8.20
C ALA A 162 -0.53 -2.74 -8.84
N TYR A 163 -0.17 -1.89 -9.80
CA TYR A 163 1.13 -1.93 -10.46
C TYR A 163 1.66 -0.50 -10.63
N TYR A 164 2.94 -0.31 -10.33
CA TYR A 164 3.62 0.97 -10.46
C TYR A 164 4.90 0.79 -11.27
N LEU A 165 5.17 1.76 -12.14
CA LEU A 165 6.35 1.78 -13.00
C LEU A 165 7.21 3.01 -12.64
N ILE A 166 8.52 2.81 -12.59
CA ILE A 166 9.51 3.86 -12.35
C ILE A 166 10.36 3.96 -13.62
N GLU A 167 10.32 5.12 -14.26
CA GLU A 167 11.00 5.37 -15.52
C GLU A 167 11.94 6.58 -15.42
N TYR A 168 12.99 6.57 -16.24
CA TYR A 168 13.86 7.71 -16.40
C TYR A 168 13.17 8.83 -17.20
N ALA A 169 13.28 10.06 -16.70
CA ALA A 169 12.65 11.26 -17.26
C ALA A 169 13.66 12.41 -17.41
N GLY A 170 14.80 12.16 -18.07
CA GLY A 170 15.90 13.12 -18.09
C GLY A 170 16.57 13.17 -16.73
N ASN A 171 16.88 14.31 -16.15
CA ASN A 171 17.56 14.37 -14.84
C ASN A 171 16.72 13.89 -13.63
N LEU A 172 15.55 13.30 -13.86
CA LEU A 172 14.57 12.88 -12.84
C LEU A 172 14.08 11.45 -13.12
N ALA A 173 13.37 10.88 -12.15
CA ALA A 173 12.53 9.72 -12.37
C ALA A 173 11.05 10.11 -12.42
N CYS A 174 10.26 9.26 -13.06
CA CYS A 174 8.82 9.38 -13.16
C CYS A 174 8.17 8.10 -12.62
N THR A 175 7.29 8.26 -11.62
CA THR A 175 6.49 7.15 -11.08
C THR A 175 5.09 7.18 -11.71
N ARG A 176 4.67 6.05 -12.29
CA ARG A 176 3.34 5.86 -12.90
C ARG A 176 2.56 4.81 -12.12
N SER A 177 1.29 5.06 -11.83
CA SER A 177 0.33 4.06 -11.34
C SER A 177 -0.50 3.54 -12.51
N ILE A 178 -0.55 2.22 -12.68
CA ILE A 178 -1.27 1.55 -13.77
C ILE A 178 -2.45 0.76 -13.17
N ARG A 179 -3.61 0.86 -13.81
CA ARG A 179 -4.80 0.09 -13.47
C ARG A 179 -4.56 -1.39 -13.81
N SER A 180 -4.58 -2.24 -12.78
CA SER A 180 -4.29 -3.68 -12.84
C SER A 180 -5.26 -4.54 -13.68
N THR A 181 -6.22 -3.96 -14.42
CA THR A 181 -7.34 -4.71 -15.02
C THR A 181 -7.16 -5.10 -16.49
N ARG A 182 -6.01 -4.88 -17.15
CA ARG A 182 -5.79 -5.35 -18.54
C ARG A 182 -4.32 -5.68 -18.83
N THR A 183 -4.12 -6.88 -19.40
CA THR A 183 -3.09 -7.39 -20.36
C THR A 183 -1.67 -6.79 -20.39
N PRO A 184 -0.64 -7.58 -20.75
CA PRO A 184 0.77 -7.20 -20.63
C PRO A 184 1.08 -5.88 -21.37
N TYR A 185 1.77 -5.00 -20.66
CA TYR A 185 2.33 -3.75 -21.16
C TYR A 185 3.18 -4.01 -22.41
N HIS A 186 2.89 -3.32 -23.51
CA HIS A 186 3.74 -3.35 -24.71
C HIS A 186 4.84 -2.29 -24.55
N PRO A 187 6.14 -2.64 -24.68
CA PRO A 187 7.27 -1.74 -24.40
C PRO A 187 7.40 -0.46 -25.26
N THR A 188 6.43 -0.16 -26.14
CA THR A 188 6.47 0.97 -27.09
C THR A 188 5.60 2.16 -26.71
N ASP A 189 4.93 2.14 -25.56
CA ASP A 189 4.32 3.35 -25.01
C ASP A 189 5.46 4.25 -24.48
N LEU A 190 5.57 5.46 -25.03
CA LEU A 190 6.82 6.23 -25.10
C LEU A 190 7.42 6.57 -23.72
N PRO A 191 8.76 6.61 -23.63
CA PRO A 191 9.45 6.97 -22.39
C PRO A 191 9.20 8.44 -22.05
N CYS A 192 9.13 8.73 -20.74
CA CYS A 192 9.11 10.09 -20.20
C CYS A 192 10.24 10.99 -20.78
N SER A 193 11.31 10.40 -21.29
CA SER A 193 12.44 11.07 -21.95
C SER A 193 12.07 11.81 -23.25
N HIS A 194 11.01 11.41 -23.97
CA HIS A 194 10.68 12.06 -25.26
C HIS A 194 10.12 13.49 -25.09
N GLN A 195 9.58 13.84 -23.93
CA GLN A 195 8.95 15.14 -23.70
C GLN A 195 9.96 16.27 -23.47
N HIS A 196 11.12 15.99 -22.88
CA HIS A 196 12.17 17.00 -22.73
C HIS A 196 12.74 17.46 -24.08
N ARG A 197 12.87 16.56 -25.06
CA ARG A 197 13.43 16.86 -26.37
C ARG A 197 12.50 17.73 -27.23
N VAL A 198 11.18 17.55 -27.13
CA VAL A 198 10.20 18.36 -27.88
C VAL A 198 10.14 19.79 -27.34
N ARG A 199 10.25 19.98 -26.03
CA ARG A 199 10.20 21.32 -25.42
C ARG A 199 11.42 22.17 -25.75
N GLN A 200 12.62 21.58 -25.82
CA GLN A 200 13.83 22.32 -26.17
C GLN A 200 13.88 22.77 -27.64
N ARG A 201 13.26 22.02 -28.58
CA ARG A 201 13.17 22.48 -29.98
C ARG A 201 12.27 23.71 -30.14
N ASN A 202 11.19 23.80 -29.37
CA ASN A 202 10.26 24.93 -29.47
C ASN A 202 10.75 26.21 -28.77
N LEU A 203 11.75 26.12 -27.89
CA LEU A 203 12.37 27.28 -27.25
C LEU A 203 13.51 27.90 -28.07
N ASN A 204 14.09 27.16 -29.03
CA ASN A 204 15.15 27.66 -29.92
C ASN A 204 14.62 28.17 -31.28
N LEU A 205 13.30 28.32 -31.41
CA LEU A 205 12.63 28.81 -32.64
C LEU A 205 11.91 30.15 -32.42
N ARG A 206 12.29 30.93 -31.39
CA ARG A 206 11.83 32.30 -31.18
C ARG A 206 12.99 33.25 -31.01
#